data_AF-A0A521XT46-F1
#
_entry.id   AF-A0A521XT46-F1
#
_cell.length_a   1.000
_cell.length_b   1.000
_cell.length_c   1.000
_cell.angle_alpha   90.00
_cell.angle_beta   90.00
_cell.angle_gamma   90.00
#
_symmetry.space_group_name_H-M   'P 1'
#
loop_
_entity.id
_entity.type
_entity.pdbx_description
1 polymer ?
#
loop_
_entity_poly.entity_id
_entity_poly.type
_entity_poly.pdbx_seq_one_letter_code
_entity_poly.pdbx_strand_id
1 'polypeptide(L)'
;FKTHPAIRGFFEEGRRIAYGARAISEGGFQSLPKLTFPGGMLVGDTAGFLNNAKIKGTHTAMKSGMTAAEAVYDALAQEGTKEVTSYPEKIRSTWIWDELYRVRNIRPSFRWGLWGGLAYSAIDTFVFQGKAPWTLHNHDDHSQLRKAADCPRIDYPKPDGKLTFDKLGSLFISNVNHEENQRCHLTLKDASVPVNVNLALYAGPEQRFCPAGVYEFVKNDDGSDRLQINAANCVHCKTCDIKDPTQNINWVVPEGGGGPNYPNM
;
A
#
# COMPACT_ATOMS: atom_id res chain seq x y z
N PHE A 1 11.89 12.04 -10.66
CA PHE A 1 10.84 11.73 -11.65
C PHE A 1 10.40 12.99 -12.42
N LYS A 2 9.62 13.91 -11.83
CA LYS A 2 9.08 15.09 -12.53
C LYS A 2 10.11 16.02 -13.17
N THR A 3 11.35 16.03 -12.67
CA THR A 3 12.47 16.82 -13.20
C THR A 3 13.19 16.15 -14.37
N HIS A 4 12.86 14.90 -14.71
CA HIS A 4 13.50 14.19 -15.82
C HIS A 4 13.19 14.89 -17.16
N PRO A 5 14.16 15.07 -18.08
CA PRO A 5 13.96 15.83 -19.32
C PRO A 5 12.76 15.37 -20.15
N ALA A 6 12.57 14.05 -20.27
CA ALA A 6 11.45 13.47 -21.02
C ALA A 6 10.06 13.66 -20.34
N ILE A 7 10.01 14.14 -19.11
CA ILE A 7 8.77 14.30 -18.32
C ILE A 7 8.48 15.78 -18.04
N ARG A 8 9.51 16.57 -17.75
CA ARG A 8 9.40 17.96 -17.32
C ARG A 8 8.50 18.79 -18.24
N GLY A 9 8.64 18.65 -19.56
CA GLY A 9 7.90 19.45 -20.54
C GLY A 9 6.37 19.33 -20.43
N PHE A 10 5.85 18.20 -19.93
CA PHE A 10 4.41 18.02 -19.74
C PHE A 10 3.82 18.81 -18.57
N PHE A 11 4.68 19.35 -17.70
CA PHE A 11 4.27 20.11 -16.51
C PHE A 11 4.65 21.59 -16.61
N GLU A 12 5.27 22.03 -17.71
CA GLU A 12 5.57 23.43 -17.93
C GLU A 12 4.27 24.25 -17.95
N GLU A 13 4.28 25.36 -17.22
CA GLU A 13 3.10 26.23 -16.97
C GLU A 13 1.90 25.55 -16.27
N GLY A 14 2.00 24.25 -15.98
CA GLY A 14 0.99 23.49 -15.28
C GLY A 14 0.86 23.88 -13.81
N ARG A 15 -0.36 23.79 -13.29
CA ARG A 15 -0.66 23.96 -11.87
C ARG A 15 -1.04 22.63 -11.23
N ARG A 16 -0.35 22.26 -10.15
CA ARG A 16 -0.76 21.13 -9.31
C ARG A 16 -1.99 21.51 -8.48
N ILE A 17 -3.09 20.77 -8.65
CA ILE A 17 -4.38 21.06 -8.01
C ILE A 17 -4.74 20.11 -6.86
N ALA A 18 -4.20 18.89 -6.86
CA ALA A 18 -4.49 17.88 -5.85
C ALA A 18 -3.26 17.00 -5.55
N TYR A 19 -3.28 16.33 -4.41
CA TYR A 19 -2.30 15.33 -4.00
C TYR A 19 -2.96 14.24 -3.18
N GLY A 20 -2.53 12.99 -3.37
CA GLY A 20 -2.98 11.86 -2.59
C GLY A 20 -1.95 10.75 -2.58
N ALA A 21 -2.11 9.81 -1.65
CA ALA A 21 -1.27 8.63 -1.56
C ALA A 21 -2.07 7.45 -1.02
N ARG A 22 -1.80 6.27 -1.58
CA ARG A 22 -2.41 5.01 -1.16
C ARG A 22 -1.41 3.87 -1.36
N ALA A 23 -1.35 2.93 -0.41
CA ALA A 23 -0.75 1.63 -0.66
C ALA A 23 -1.65 0.82 -1.61
N ILE A 24 -1.02 0.03 -2.46
CA ILE A 24 -1.69 -0.88 -3.39
C ILE A 24 -1.14 -2.30 -3.18
N SER A 25 -1.96 -3.30 -3.47
CA SER A 25 -1.58 -4.70 -3.31
C SER A 25 -0.69 -5.16 -4.47
N GLU A 26 0.55 -5.56 -4.18
CA GLU A 26 1.48 -6.05 -5.21
C GLU A 26 1.77 -7.56 -5.12
N GLY A 27 1.31 -8.23 -4.06
CA GLY A 27 1.55 -9.68 -3.84
C GLY A 27 0.86 -10.60 -4.85
N GLY A 28 -0.25 -10.14 -5.45
CA GLY A 28 -0.95 -10.84 -6.52
C GLY A 28 -1.50 -12.22 -6.10
N PHE A 29 -1.56 -13.14 -7.07
CA PHE A 29 -2.18 -14.46 -6.93
C PHE A 29 -1.67 -15.25 -5.71
N GLN A 30 -0.36 -15.20 -5.43
CA GLN A 30 0.27 -15.94 -4.34
C GLN A 30 -0.11 -15.45 -2.95
N SER A 31 -0.62 -14.22 -2.85
CA SER A 31 -0.96 -13.57 -1.59
C SER A 31 -2.47 -13.55 -1.31
N LEU A 32 -3.28 -14.22 -2.15
CA LEU A 32 -4.72 -14.34 -1.89
C LEU A 32 -4.96 -15.20 -0.64
N PRO A 33 -5.64 -14.67 0.40
CA PRO A 33 -5.91 -15.40 1.62
C PRO A 33 -7.11 -16.34 1.45
N LYS A 34 -7.50 -17.02 2.53
CA LYS A 34 -8.85 -17.57 2.63
C LYS A 34 -9.86 -16.41 2.52
N LEU A 35 -10.81 -16.54 1.61
CA LEU A 35 -11.71 -15.45 1.24
C LEU A 35 -12.98 -15.35 2.11
N THR A 36 -13.22 -16.32 2.99
CA THR A 36 -14.46 -16.43 3.77
C THR A 36 -14.20 -16.82 5.21
N PHE A 37 -15.11 -16.43 6.09
CA PHE A 37 -15.15 -16.80 7.49
C PHE A 37 -16.60 -16.75 8.00
N PRO A 38 -16.92 -17.33 9.17
CA PRO A 38 -18.27 -17.27 9.71
C PRO A 38 -18.74 -15.82 9.87
N GLY A 39 -19.82 -15.45 9.17
CA GLY A 39 -20.39 -14.10 9.18
C GLY A 39 -19.75 -13.10 8.20
N GLY A 40 -18.77 -13.48 7.38
CA GLY A 40 -18.17 -12.52 6.44
C GLY A 40 -17.31 -13.10 5.32
N MET A 41 -16.86 -12.19 4.46
CA MET A 41 -16.07 -12.50 3.26
C MET A 41 -15.20 -11.32 2.84
N LEU A 42 -14.12 -11.61 2.12
CA LEU A 42 -13.15 -10.64 1.62
C LEU A 42 -13.34 -10.44 0.11
N VAL A 43 -13.48 -9.17 -0.30
CA VAL A 43 -13.64 -8.75 -1.70
C VAL A 43 -12.64 -7.64 -2.03
N GLY A 44 -12.43 -7.38 -3.32
CA GLY A 44 -11.58 -6.29 -3.80
C GLY A 44 -10.12 -6.39 -3.36
N ASP A 45 -9.50 -5.23 -3.16
CA ASP A 45 -8.08 -5.15 -2.79
C ASP A 45 -7.81 -5.59 -1.35
N THR A 46 -8.85 -5.64 -0.49
CA THR A 46 -8.77 -6.28 0.83
C THR A 46 -8.41 -7.76 0.70
N ALA A 47 -8.93 -8.45 -0.32
CA ALA A 47 -8.54 -9.82 -0.65
C ALA A 47 -7.25 -9.88 -1.48
N GLY A 48 -6.87 -8.78 -2.15
CA GLY A 48 -5.66 -8.69 -2.96
C GLY A 48 -5.86 -8.99 -4.45
N PHE A 49 -7.05 -8.74 -5.01
CA PHE A 49 -7.35 -9.03 -6.43
C PHE A 49 -6.75 -8.04 -7.46
N LEU A 50 -5.73 -7.26 -7.10
CA LEU A 50 -5.10 -6.30 -7.99
C LEU A 50 -4.18 -7.00 -9.01
N ASN A 51 -4.34 -6.67 -10.30
CA ASN A 51 -3.39 -7.05 -11.34
C ASN A 51 -2.22 -6.04 -11.36
N ASN A 52 -1.11 -6.41 -10.73
CA ASN A 52 0.06 -5.54 -10.55
C ASN A 52 0.74 -5.18 -11.88
N ALA A 53 0.86 -6.14 -12.81
CA ALA A 53 1.52 -5.95 -14.09
C ALA A 53 0.78 -4.94 -14.97
N LYS A 54 -0.55 -4.87 -14.84
CA LYS A 54 -1.38 -3.88 -15.56
C LYS A 54 -1.64 -2.61 -14.75
N ILE A 55 -1.32 -2.60 -13.45
CA ILE A 55 -1.70 -1.54 -12.49
C ILE A 55 -3.23 -1.34 -12.51
N LYS A 56 -3.99 -2.44 -12.42
CA LYS A 56 -5.46 -2.43 -12.48
C LYS A 56 -6.05 -3.37 -11.45
N GLY A 57 -6.84 -2.82 -10.52
CA GLY A 57 -7.62 -3.59 -9.53
C GLY A 57 -9.11 -3.28 -9.53
N THR A 58 -9.55 -2.20 -10.18
CA THR A 58 -10.96 -1.77 -10.13
C THR A 58 -11.91 -2.79 -10.73
N HIS A 59 -11.59 -3.33 -11.91
CA HIS A 59 -12.46 -4.28 -12.61
C HIS A 59 -12.53 -5.63 -11.89
N THR A 60 -11.41 -6.11 -11.35
CA THR A 60 -11.36 -7.34 -10.53
C THR A 60 -12.07 -7.14 -9.20
N ALA A 61 -11.92 -5.97 -8.56
CA ALA A 61 -12.64 -5.64 -7.34
C ALA A 61 -14.16 -5.62 -7.56
N MET A 62 -14.63 -4.93 -8.61
CA MET A 62 -16.05 -4.91 -8.99
C MET A 62 -16.57 -6.32 -9.23
N LYS A 63 -15.90 -7.12 -10.06
CA LYS A 63 -16.36 -8.47 -10.36
C LYS A 63 -16.31 -9.38 -9.12
N SER A 64 -15.33 -9.22 -8.22
CA SER A 64 -15.31 -9.97 -6.96
C SER A 64 -16.52 -9.64 -6.07
N GLY A 65 -16.92 -8.36 -6.00
CA GLY A 65 -18.11 -7.93 -5.28
C GLY A 65 -19.41 -8.48 -5.89
N MET A 66 -19.52 -8.51 -7.22
CA MET A 66 -20.66 -9.13 -7.91
C MET A 66 -20.75 -10.63 -7.60
N THR A 67 -19.65 -11.36 -7.74
CA THR A 67 -19.60 -12.81 -7.46
C THR A 67 -19.88 -13.11 -5.98
N ALA A 68 -19.41 -12.26 -5.07
CA ALA A 68 -19.73 -12.35 -3.65
C ALA A 68 -21.23 -12.17 -3.40
N ALA A 69 -21.86 -11.16 -4.00
CA ALA A 69 -23.31 -10.94 -3.89
C ALA A 69 -24.12 -12.14 -4.42
N GLU A 70 -23.75 -12.71 -5.57
CA GLU A 70 -24.35 -13.94 -6.11
C GLU A 70 -24.18 -15.13 -5.15
N ALA A 71 -23.03 -15.27 -4.51
CA ALA A 71 -22.79 -16.34 -3.53
C ALA A 71 -23.64 -16.17 -2.26
N VAL A 72 -23.75 -14.93 -1.77
CA VAL A 72 -24.59 -14.59 -0.60
C VAL A 72 -26.06 -14.84 -0.91
N TYR A 73 -26.53 -14.42 -2.09
CA TYR A 73 -27.92 -14.62 -2.50
C TYR A 73 -28.32 -16.10 -2.47
N ASP A 74 -27.50 -16.98 -3.05
CA ASP A 74 -27.75 -18.42 -3.02
C ASP A 74 -27.71 -19.00 -1.60
N ALA A 75 -26.82 -18.49 -0.74
CA ALA A 75 -26.69 -18.91 0.65
C ALA A 75 -27.90 -18.50 1.51
N LEU A 76 -28.55 -17.37 1.20
CA LEU A 76 -29.76 -16.91 1.90
C LEU A 76 -30.97 -17.83 1.65
N ALA A 77 -30.96 -18.60 0.56
CA ALA A 77 -32.00 -19.60 0.29
C ALA A 77 -31.86 -20.87 1.16
N GLN A 78 -30.76 -21.01 1.91
CA GLN A 78 -30.45 -22.17 2.74
C GLN A 78 -30.49 -21.79 4.22
N GLU A 79 -31.31 -22.47 5.00
CA GLU A 79 -31.38 -22.24 6.45
C GLU A 79 -30.07 -22.65 7.14
N GLY A 80 -29.64 -21.84 8.13
CA GLY A 80 -28.50 -22.16 8.99
C GLY A 80 -27.11 -21.93 8.39
N THR A 81 -27.00 -21.31 7.20
CA THR A 81 -25.71 -20.98 6.59
C THR A 81 -24.94 -19.96 7.45
N LYS A 82 -23.77 -20.37 7.97
CA LYS A 82 -22.90 -19.51 8.81
C LYS A 82 -21.73 -18.90 8.03
N GLU A 83 -21.24 -19.58 7.00
CA GLU A 83 -20.13 -19.15 6.15
C GLU A 83 -20.46 -19.47 4.69
N VAL A 84 -20.27 -18.51 3.79
CA VAL A 84 -20.60 -18.65 2.35
C VAL A 84 -19.42 -19.30 1.60
N THR A 85 -19.16 -20.58 1.88
CA THR A 85 -18.01 -21.33 1.34
C THR A 85 -18.06 -21.58 -0.17
N SER A 86 -19.17 -21.26 -0.84
CA SER A 86 -19.30 -21.31 -2.30
C SER A 86 -18.57 -20.18 -3.02
N TYR A 87 -18.34 -19.04 -2.36
CA TYR A 87 -17.72 -17.86 -2.95
C TYR A 87 -16.31 -18.11 -3.52
N PRO A 88 -15.38 -18.78 -2.79
CA PRO A 88 -14.07 -19.14 -3.34
C PRO A 88 -14.13 -19.90 -4.66
N GLU A 89 -14.99 -20.92 -4.77
CA GLU A 89 -15.10 -21.69 -6.02
C GLU A 89 -15.72 -20.87 -7.16
N LYS A 90 -16.73 -20.04 -6.85
CA LYS A 90 -17.30 -19.11 -7.83
C LYS A 90 -16.27 -18.08 -8.32
N ILE A 91 -15.36 -17.62 -7.47
CA ILE A 91 -14.27 -16.74 -7.90
C ILE A 91 -13.29 -17.49 -8.80
N ARG A 92 -12.91 -18.72 -8.44
CA ARG A 92 -11.98 -19.55 -9.24
C ARG A 92 -12.52 -19.86 -10.63
N SER A 93 -13.84 -19.93 -10.80
CA SER A 93 -14.47 -20.14 -12.11
C SER A 93 -14.59 -18.85 -12.94
N THR A 94 -14.25 -17.68 -12.39
CA THR A 94 -14.27 -16.41 -13.13
C THR A 94 -12.95 -16.11 -13.84
N TRP A 95 -13.00 -15.18 -14.78
CA TRP A 95 -11.82 -14.67 -15.48
C TRP A 95 -10.80 -13.98 -14.56
N ILE A 96 -11.20 -13.53 -13.36
CA ILE A 96 -10.27 -12.91 -12.38
C ILE A 96 -9.16 -13.90 -12.04
N TRP A 97 -9.51 -15.17 -11.82
CA TRP A 97 -8.58 -16.19 -11.39
C TRP A 97 -7.50 -16.44 -12.45
N ASP A 98 -7.91 -16.64 -13.71
CA ASP A 98 -6.99 -16.77 -14.84
C ASP A 98 -6.16 -15.50 -15.07
N GLU A 99 -6.78 -14.31 -14.97
CA GLU A 99 -6.08 -13.04 -15.15
C GLU A 99 -4.93 -12.88 -14.14
N LEU A 100 -5.19 -13.11 -12.85
CA LEU A 100 -4.17 -13.00 -11.80
C LEU A 100 -3.13 -14.11 -11.90
N TYR A 101 -3.57 -15.33 -12.21
CA TYR A 101 -2.67 -16.47 -12.35
C TYR A 101 -1.64 -16.26 -13.47
N ARG A 102 -2.05 -15.70 -14.62
CA ARG A 102 -1.16 -15.46 -15.76
C ARG A 102 -0.04 -14.46 -15.49
N VAL A 103 -0.24 -13.53 -14.56
CA VAL A 103 0.75 -12.48 -14.24
C VAL A 103 1.51 -12.75 -12.94
N ARG A 104 1.22 -13.87 -12.26
CA ARG A 104 1.71 -14.16 -10.89
C ARG A 104 3.23 -14.09 -10.75
N ASN A 105 3.98 -14.43 -11.79
CA ASN A 105 5.44 -14.46 -11.73
C ASN A 105 6.12 -13.15 -12.14
N ILE A 106 5.37 -12.18 -12.70
CA ILE A 106 5.94 -10.92 -13.20
C ILE A 106 6.56 -10.14 -12.04
N ARG A 107 5.79 -9.74 -11.02
CA ARG A 107 6.30 -8.91 -9.94
C ARG A 107 7.40 -9.57 -9.10
N PRO A 108 7.30 -10.86 -8.70
CA PRO A 108 8.37 -11.52 -7.97
C PRO A 108 9.68 -11.66 -8.74
N SER A 109 9.64 -11.68 -10.08
CA SER A 109 10.86 -11.79 -10.90
C SER A 109 11.80 -10.58 -10.75
N PHE A 110 11.29 -9.42 -10.35
CA PHE A 110 12.08 -8.21 -10.12
C PHE A 110 13.00 -8.29 -8.89
N ARG A 111 12.95 -9.37 -8.12
CA ARG A 111 14.00 -9.68 -7.12
C ARG A 111 15.38 -9.87 -7.75
N TRP A 112 15.44 -10.16 -9.05
CA TRP A 112 16.69 -10.23 -9.83
C TRP A 112 17.08 -8.86 -10.42
N GLY A 113 16.51 -7.78 -9.91
CA GLY A 113 16.69 -6.43 -10.42
C GLY A 113 15.83 -6.13 -11.65
N LEU A 114 15.93 -4.89 -12.13
CA LEU A 114 15.10 -4.39 -13.24
C LEU A 114 15.26 -5.25 -14.50
N TRP A 115 16.50 -5.47 -14.95
CA TRP A 115 16.75 -6.19 -16.20
C TRP A 115 16.41 -7.67 -16.13
N GLY A 116 16.74 -8.35 -15.03
CA GLY A 116 16.38 -9.74 -14.80
C GLY A 116 14.86 -9.94 -14.73
N GLY A 117 14.16 -9.03 -14.03
CA GLY A 117 12.70 -9.03 -13.95
C GLY A 117 12.05 -8.79 -15.31
N LEU A 118 12.55 -7.84 -16.09
CA LEU A 118 12.04 -7.58 -17.45
C LEU A 118 12.27 -8.77 -18.39
N ALA A 119 13.46 -9.35 -18.39
CA ALA A 119 13.78 -10.51 -19.22
C ALA A 119 12.88 -11.71 -18.88
N TYR A 120 12.73 -12.01 -17.59
CA TYR A 120 11.81 -13.07 -17.16
C TYR A 120 10.36 -12.76 -17.51
N SER A 121 9.91 -11.52 -17.27
CA SER A 121 8.53 -11.11 -17.58
C SER A 121 8.22 -11.26 -19.08
N ALA A 122 9.18 -10.96 -19.95
CA ALA A 122 9.05 -11.20 -21.39
C ALA A 122 8.94 -12.70 -21.71
N ILE A 123 9.79 -13.55 -21.12
CA ILE A 123 9.73 -15.00 -21.31
C ILE A 123 8.39 -15.57 -20.80
N ASP A 124 7.99 -15.22 -19.59
CA ASP A 124 6.74 -15.68 -18.97
C ASP A 124 5.52 -15.26 -19.80
N THR A 125 5.51 -14.02 -20.30
CA THR A 125 4.39 -13.47 -21.08
C THR A 125 4.35 -14.02 -22.51
N PHE A 126 5.47 -14.03 -23.23
CA PHE A 126 5.48 -14.36 -24.67
C PHE A 126 5.68 -15.84 -24.95
N VAL A 127 6.47 -16.55 -24.14
CA VAL A 127 6.78 -17.98 -24.34
C VAL A 127 5.79 -18.84 -23.57
N PHE A 128 5.68 -18.61 -22.26
CA PHE A 128 4.81 -19.42 -21.40
C PHE A 128 3.35 -18.95 -21.38
N GLN A 129 3.06 -17.74 -21.88
CA GLN A 129 1.73 -17.13 -21.82
C GLN A 129 1.16 -17.09 -20.39
N GLY A 130 2.01 -16.90 -19.39
CA GLY A 130 1.66 -16.91 -17.98
C GLY A 130 1.38 -18.30 -17.38
N LYS A 131 1.67 -19.37 -18.13
CA LYS A 131 1.43 -20.77 -17.73
C LYS A 131 2.72 -21.53 -17.42
N ALA A 132 3.77 -20.83 -16.98
CA ALA A 132 4.99 -21.48 -16.52
C ALA A 132 4.65 -22.55 -15.46
N PRO A 133 5.31 -23.73 -15.45
CA PRO A 133 4.97 -24.83 -14.54
C PRO A 133 5.43 -24.59 -13.10
N TRP A 134 5.76 -23.35 -12.73
CA TRP A 134 6.17 -22.94 -11.39
C TRP A 134 5.51 -21.62 -10.99
N THR A 135 5.57 -21.32 -9.70
CA THR A 135 5.12 -20.06 -9.12
C THR A 135 6.22 -19.51 -8.22
N LEU A 136 6.65 -18.28 -8.47
CA LEU A 136 7.66 -17.60 -7.65
C LEU A 136 7.04 -17.14 -6.32
N HIS A 137 7.85 -17.12 -5.26
CA HIS A 137 7.42 -16.71 -3.92
C HIS A 137 7.63 -15.22 -3.63
N ASN A 138 6.76 -14.69 -2.78
CA ASN A 138 6.83 -13.34 -2.22
C ASN A 138 7.64 -13.32 -0.91
N HIS A 139 7.84 -12.11 -0.39
CA HIS A 139 8.48 -11.84 0.90
C HIS A 139 7.73 -10.70 1.59
N ASP A 140 7.91 -10.56 2.90
CA ASP A 140 7.27 -9.50 3.67
C ASP A 140 8.00 -8.17 3.47
N ASP A 141 7.28 -7.12 3.12
CA ASP A 141 7.86 -5.81 2.82
C ASP A 141 8.62 -5.21 4.00
N HIS A 142 8.11 -5.34 5.22
CA HIS A 142 8.73 -4.75 6.41
C HIS A 142 10.11 -5.35 6.72
N SER A 143 10.34 -6.61 6.36
CA SER A 143 11.60 -7.32 6.64
C SER A 143 12.75 -6.95 5.68
N GLN A 144 12.48 -6.15 4.64
CA GLN A 144 13.45 -5.85 3.58
C GLN A 144 14.31 -4.60 3.83
N LEU A 145 14.14 -3.91 4.96
CA LEU A 145 14.98 -2.76 5.28
C LEU A 145 16.37 -3.21 5.71
N ARG A 146 17.40 -2.54 5.18
CA ARG A 146 18.79 -2.65 5.64
C ARG A 146 19.05 -1.58 6.70
N LYS A 147 19.99 -1.85 7.61
CA LYS A 147 20.42 -0.86 8.61
C LYS A 147 20.97 0.38 7.91
N ALA A 148 20.73 1.54 8.49
CA ALA A 148 21.14 2.81 7.92
C ALA A 148 22.66 2.91 7.71
N ALA A 149 23.45 2.33 8.63
CA ALA A 149 24.91 2.31 8.54
C ALA A 149 25.44 1.55 7.32
N ASP A 150 24.66 0.61 6.77
CA ASP A 150 25.07 -0.22 5.63
C ASP A 150 24.60 0.35 4.28
N CYS A 151 24.02 1.55 4.28
CA CYS A 151 23.40 2.16 3.11
C CYS A 151 23.90 3.59 2.88
N PRO A 152 24.17 3.96 1.61
CA PRO A 152 24.47 5.35 1.29
C PRO A 152 23.24 6.22 1.52
N ARG A 153 23.44 7.38 2.14
CA ARG A 153 22.39 8.39 2.26
C ARG A 153 22.08 8.96 0.87
N ILE A 154 20.81 8.98 0.50
CA ILE A 154 20.34 9.64 -0.72
C ILE A 154 20.13 11.13 -0.40
N ASP A 155 20.79 12.00 -1.16
CA ASP A 155 20.57 13.45 -1.09
C ASP A 155 19.52 13.86 -2.11
N TYR A 156 18.34 14.25 -1.63
CA TYR A 156 17.23 14.69 -2.48
C TYR A 156 17.31 16.20 -2.68
N PRO A 157 17.23 16.69 -3.94
CA PRO A 157 17.18 18.12 -4.20
C PRO A 157 16.02 18.80 -3.46
N LYS A 158 16.26 20.05 -3.03
CA LYS A 158 15.20 20.88 -2.45
C LYS A 158 14.06 21.09 -3.46
N PRO A 159 12.81 21.18 -3.00
CA PRO A 159 11.68 21.46 -3.88
C PRO A 159 11.83 22.85 -4.51
N ASP A 160 11.45 22.99 -5.78
CA ASP A 160 11.53 24.24 -6.55
C ASP A 160 10.22 25.05 -6.53
N GLY A 161 9.16 24.51 -5.94
CA GLY A 161 7.83 25.13 -5.85
C GLY A 161 7.06 25.17 -7.18
N LYS A 162 7.61 24.59 -8.26
CA LYS A 162 7.02 24.58 -9.61
C LYS A 162 6.78 23.15 -10.08
N LEU A 163 7.84 22.35 -10.17
CA LEU A 163 7.79 20.94 -10.55
C LEU A 163 7.87 20.04 -9.32
N THR A 164 8.59 20.45 -8.29
CA THR A 164 8.78 19.71 -7.04
C THR A 164 8.30 20.54 -5.87
N PHE A 165 7.68 19.89 -4.90
CA PHE A 165 7.00 20.54 -3.79
C PHE A 165 7.37 19.84 -2.49
N ASP A 166 7.31 20.56 -1.39
CA ASP A 166 7.47 20.00 -0.07
C ASP A 166 6.25 19.18 0.35
N LYS A 167 6.41 18.43 1.44
CA LYS A 167 5.38 17.51 1.93
C LYS A 167 4.17 18.23 2.50
N LEU A 168 4.36 19.35 3.21
CA LEU A 168 3.27 20.11 3.83
C LEU A 168 2.42 20.84 2.78
N GLY A 169 3.05 21.47 1.79
CA GLY A 169 2.34 22.05 0.65
C GLY A 169 1.59 21.01 -0.19
N SER A 170 2.04 19.75 -0.19
CA SER A 170 1.31 18.62 -0.80
C SER A 170 0.10 18.22 0.04
N LEU A 171 0.27 18.16 1.36
CA LEU A 171 -0.79 17.83 2.29
C LEU A 171 -1.94 18.85 2.26
N PHE A 172 -1.60 20.14 2.15
CA PHE A 172 -2.60 21.20 2.04
C PHE A 172 -3.59 20.96 0.90
N ILE A 173 -3.08 20.55 -0.28
CA ILE A 173 -3.92 20.26 -1.45
C ILE A 173 -4.46 18.82 -1.49
N SER A 174 -4.21 17.99 -0.47
CA SER A 174 -4.97 16.74 -0.26
C SER A 174 -6.26 16.97 0.50
N ASN A 175 -6.49 18.20 0.99
CA ASN A 175 -7.64 18.61 1.78
C ASN A 175 -7.93 17.62 2.92
N VAL A 176 -6.86 17.15 3.58
CA VAL A 176 -6.97 16.21 4.70
C VAL A 176 -7.43 16.99 5.93
N ASN A 177 -8.35 16.42 6.68
CA ASN A 177 -8.81 17.00 7.93
C ASN A 177 -9.20 15.92 8.93
N HIS A 178 -8.96 16.17 10.21
CA HIS A 178 -9.40 15.33 11.32
C HIS A 178 -9.78 16.25 12.48
N GLU A 179 -10.72 15.82 13.34
CA GLU A 179 -10.88 16.43 14.66
C GLU A 179 -9.55 16.30 15.42
N GLU A 180 -9.00 17.41 15.91
CA GLU A 180 -7.69 17.41 16.57
C GLU A 180 -7.78 16.79 17.96
N ASN A 181 -8.90 16.98 18.66
CA ASN A 181 -9.13 16.45 19.99
C ASN A 181 -9.72 15.03 19.97
N GLN A 182 -9.12 14.13 19.18
CA GLN A 182 -9.48 12.72 19.14
C GLN A 182 -8.28 11.84 19.50
N ARG A 183 -8.56 10.57 19.84
CA ARG A 183 -7.49 9.59 20.08
C ARG A 183 -6.68 9.36 18.81
N CYS A 184 -5.34 9.37 18.93
CA CYS A 184 -4.45 9.02 17.83
C CYS A 184 -4.77 7.61 17.29
N HIS A 185 -5.13 7.55 16.01
CA HIS A 185 -5.48 6.32 15.30
C HIS A 185 -4.26 5.56 14.75
N LEU A 186 -3.06 6.08 15.01
CA LEU A 186 -1.77 5.47 14.67
C LEU A 186 -1.16 4.97 15.98
N THR A 187 -1.65 3.82 16.43
CA THR A 187 -1.28 3.26 17.72
C THR A 187 0.08 2.56 17.63
N LEU A 188 0.82 2.56 18.73
CA LEU A 188 2.08 1.82 18.86
C LEU A 188 1.85 0.67 19.84
N LYS A 189 2.36 -0.53 19.52
CA LYS A 189 2.37 -1.65 20.48
C LYS A 189 3.34 -1.37 21.62
N ASP A 190 4.47 -0.74 21.32
CA ASP A 190 5.50 -0.29 22.25
C ASP A 190 5.99 1.12 21.83
N ALA A 191 5.86 2.09 22.74
CA ALA A 191 6.23 3.48 22.49
C ALA A 191 7.76 3.73 22.45
N SER A 192 8.57 2.79 22.94
CA SER A 192 10.02 2.91 22.99
C SER A 192 10.71 2.48 21.69
N VAL A 193 10.07 1.58 20.92
CA VAL A 193 10.62 0.98 19.70
C VAL A 193 10.97 2.00 18.61
N PRO A 194 10.15 3.04 18.33
CA PRO A 194 10.50 4.02 17.29
C PRO A 194 11.85 4.71 17.53
N VAL A 195 12.21 5.00 18.78
CA VAL A 195 13.50 5.63 19.11
C VAL A 195 14.59 4.56 19.21
N ASN A 196 14.35 3.52 20.03
CA ASN A 196 15.36 2.53 20.39
C ASN A 196 15.76 1.60 19.23
N VAL A 197 14.87 1.42 18.24
CA VAL A 197 15.09 0.51 17.11
C VAL A 197 15.01 1.26 15.79
N ASN A 198 13.89 1.92 15.48
CA ASN A 198 13.66 2.49 14.16
C ASN A 198 14.63 3.66 13.89
N LEU A 199 14.74 4.60 14.81
CA LEU A 199 15.70 5.70 14.72
C LEU A 199 17.13 5.19 14.82
N ALA A 200 17.44 4.40 15.84
CA ALA A 200 18.80 3.93 16.12
C ALA A 200 19.41 3.06 15.00
N LEU A 201 18.65 2.12 14.44
CA LEU A 201 19.16 1.14 13.47
C LEU A 201 18.83 1.50 12.01
N TYR A 202 17.68 2.12 11.77
CA TYR A 202 17.16 2.40 10.42
C TYR A 202 17.06 3.89 10.10
N ALA A 203 17.56 4.76 10.98
CA ALA A 203 17.52 6.21 10.85
C ALA A 203 16.09 6.76 10.61
N GLY A 204 15.10 6.21 11.31
CA GLY A 204 13.72 6.71 11.38
C GLY A 204 12.99 6.63 10.03
N PRO A 205 12.82 5.44 9.43
CA PRO A 205 12.21 5.29 8.12
C PRO A 205 10.80 5.87 8.03
N GLU A 206 10.06 5.94 9.13
CA GLU A 206 8.71 6.51 9.24
C GLU A 206 8.62 7.98 8.86
N GLN A 207 9.69 8.76 9.05
CA GLN A 207 9.74 10.16 8.58
C GLN A 207 9.77 10.25 7.04
N ARG A 208 10.24 9.19 6.36
CA ARG A 208 10.47 9.16 4.91
C ARG A 208 9.39 8.41 4.15
N PHE A 209 9.03 7.20 4.57
CA PHE A 209 7.99 6.42 3.88
C PHE A 209 6.60 7.02 4.08
N CYS A 210 6.38 7.81 5.14
CA CYS A 210 5.10 8.45 5.35
C CYS A 210 4.91 9.56 4.31
N PRO A 211 3.86 9.47 3.46
CA PRO A 211 3.62 10.47 2.42
C PRO A 211 3.14 11.81 2.97
N ALA A 212 2.74 11.87 4.24
CA ALA A 212 2.02 13.01 4.81
C ALA A 212 2.73 13.70 5.99
N GLY A 213 3.93 13.26 6.38
CA GLY A 213 4.71 13.95 7.43
C GLY A 213 4.08 13.82 8.81
N VAL A 214 3.44 12.67 9.04
CA VAL A 214 2.79 12.33 10.29
C VAL A 214 3.82 12.07 11.40
N TYR A 215 4.93 11.43 11.06
CA TYR A 215 5.95 11.00 12.03
C TYR A 215 7.14 11.94 12.00
N GLU A 216 7.52 12.45 13.15
CA GLU A 216 8.68 13.32 13.34
C GLU A 216 9.42 12.94 14.62
N PHE A 217 10.75 12.84 14.58
CA PHE A 217 11.56 12.71 15.78
C PHE A 217 11.95 14.11 16.26
N VAL A 218 11.52 14.44 17.48
CA VAL A 218 11.78 15.74 18.13
C VAL A 218 12.56 15.51 19.41
N LYS A 219 13.26 16.54 19.87
CA LYS A 219 13.97 16.51 21.15
C LYS A 219 13.02 16.90 22.30
N ASN A 220 13.08 16.16 23.39
CA ASN A 220 12.52 16.56 24.68
C ASN A 220 13.39 17.66 25.31
N ASP A 221 12.88 18.28 26.38
CA ASP A 221 13.59 19.32 27.14
C ASP A 221 14.91 18.83 27.75
N ASP A 222 15.01 17.52 28.03
CA ASP A 222 16.21 16.85 28.52
C ASP A 222 17.20 16.43 27.41
N GLY A 223 16.89 16.72 26.14
CA GLY A 223 17.70 16.38 24.97
C GLY A 223 17.53 14.95 24.45
N SER A 224 16.69 14.13 25.08
CA SER A 224 16.33 12.79 24.57
C SER A 224 15.46 12.89 23.32
N ASP A 225 15.58 11.92 22.41
CA ASP A 225 14.71 11.84 21.23
C ASP A 225 13.36 11.22 21.59
N ARG A 226 12.27 11.78 21.05
CA ARG A 226 10.93 11.18 21.07
C ARG A 226 10.29 11.19 19.69
N LEU A 227 9.39 10.24 19.45
CA LEU A 227 8.52 10.26 18.29
C LEU A 227 7.29 11.15 18.58
N GLN A 228 7.10 12.17 17.75
CA GLN A 228 5.88 12.97 17.65
C GLN A 228 5.01 12.40 16.51
N ILE A 229 3.73 12.15 16.80
CA ILE A 229 2.75 11.67 15.81
C ILE A 229 1.70 12.76 15.56
N ASN A 230 1.81 13.41 14.41
CA ASN A 230 0.89 14.43 13.91
C ASN A 230 -0.27 13.75 13.17
N ALA A 231 -1.15 13.07 13.91
CA ALA A 231 -2.19 12.20 13.35
C ALA A 231 -3.19 12.93 12.44
N ALA A 232 -3.41 14.23 12.64
CA ALA A 232 -4.28 15.06 11.81
C ALA A 232 -3.83 15.12 10.34
N ASN A 233 -2.55 14.87 10.06
CA ASN A 233 -2.01 14.84 8.71
C ASN A 233 -2.28 13.51 7.98
N CYS A 234 -2.84 12.49 8.64
CA CYS A 234 -2.87 11.14 8.07
C CYS A 234 -3.77 11.03 6.83
N VAL A 235 -3.20 10.70 5.66
CA VAL A 235 -3.96 10.47 4.41
C VAL A 235 -4.48 9.02 4.26
N HIS A 236 -4.46 8.25 5.35
CA HIS A 236 -4.95 6.87 5.45
C HIS A 236 -4.33 5.87 4.47
N CYS A 237 -3.13 6.17 3.95
CA CYS A 237 -2.46 5.35 2.92
C CYS A 237 -2.12 3.91 3.35
N LYS A 238 -2.06 3.64 4.67
CA LYS A 238 -1.66 2.36 5.32
C LYS A 238 -0.17 1.99 5.22
N THR A 239 0.66 2.78 4.56
CA THR A 239 2.10 2.47 4.39
C THR A 239 2.85 2.26 5.70
N CYS A 240 2.53 3.01 6.76
CA CYS A 240 3.22 2.91 8.05
C CYS A 240 3.00 1.56 8.74
N ASP A 241 1.77 1.07 8.71
CA ASP A 241 1.38 -0.26 9.21
C ASP A 241 2.11 -1.37 8.43
N ILE A 242 2.24 -1.21 7.11
CA ILE A 242 2.86 -2.18 6.21
C ILE A 242 4.39 -2.19 6.30
N LYS A 243 5.03 -1.02 6.41
CA LYS A 243 6.49 -0.85 6.15
C LYS A 243 7.36 -0.67 7.40
N ASP A 244 6.77 -0.46 8.57
CA ASP A 244 7.52 -0.41 9.83
C ASP A 244 8.31 -1.71 10.02
N PRO A 245 9.66 -1.67 10.10
CA PRO A 245 10.50 -2.87 10.16
C PRO A 245 10.16 -3.79 11.34
N THR A 246 9.59 -3.23 12.41
CA THR A 246 9.24 -3.94 13.63
C THR A 246 7.76 -4.32 13.74
N GLN A 247 6.94 -3.92 12.76
CA GLN A 247 5.47 -4.10 12.79
C GLN A 247 4.85 -3.60 14.10
N ASN A 248 5.36 -2.49 14.62
CA ASN A 248 4.96 -1.87 15.88
C ASN A 248 3.79 -0.89 15.71
N ILE A 249 3.72 -0.20 14.57
CA ILE A 249 2.60 0.67 14.21
C ILE A 249 1.38 -0.18 13.87
N ASN A 250 0.24 0.14 14.48
CA ASN A 250 -1.07 -0.43 14.18
C ASN A 250 -2.05 0.71 13.84
N TRP A 251 -2.43 0.79 12.56
CA TRP A 251 -3.40 1.73 12.06
C TRP A 251 -4.81 1.25 12.39
N VAL A 252 -5.57 2.10 13.07
CA VAL A 252 -7.01 1.93 13.28
C VAL A 252 -7.77 3.06 12.61
N VAL A 253 -9.08 2.90 12.46
CA VAL A 253 -9.92 3.97 11.92
C VAL A 253 -10.00 5.13 12.93
N PRO A 254 -9.81 6.39 12.49
CA PRO A 254 -10.19 7.56 13.28
C PRO A 254 -11.72 7.71 13.35
N GLU A 255 -12.19 8.78 13.97
CA GLU A 255 -13.59 9.18 13.91
C GLU A 255 -14.08 9.33 12.46
N GLY A 256 -15.34 8.93 12.22
CA GLY A 256 -15.93 8.95 10.89
C GLY A 256 -15.99 10.36 10.31
N GLY A 257 -15.61 10.49 9.03
CA GLY A 257 -15.53 11.78 8.34
C GLY A 257 -14.14 12.44 8.40
N GLY A 258 -13.25 11.99 9.29
CA GLY A 258 -11.83 12.35 9.25
C GLY A 258 -11.09 11.64 8.12
N GLY A 259 -10.05 12.28 7.58
CA GLY A 259 -9.19 11.74 6.53
C GLY A 259 -9.01 12.67 5.33
N PRO A 260 -8.44 12.15 4.24
CA PRO A 260 -8.28 12.92 3.01
C PRO A 260 -9.63 13.18 2.35
N ASN A 261 -9.85 14.40 1.86
CA ASN A 261 -10.97 14.75 1.00
C ASN A 261 -10.47 14.95 -0.42
N TYR A 262 -10.45 13.88 -1.21
CA TYR A 262 -9.88 13.88 -2.56
C TYR A 262 -10.91 14.32 -3.61
N PRO A 263 -10.83 15.54 -4.18
CA PRO A 263 -11.68 15.91 -5.31
C PRO A 263 -11.14 15.22 -6.57
N ASN A 264 -11.94 14.33 -7.16
CA ASN A 264 -11.66 13.71 -8.47
C ASN A 264 -10.37 12.87 -8.54
N MET A 265 -10.06 12.07 -7.50
CA MET A 265 -9.00 11.04 -7.54
C MET A 265 -9.52 9.64 -7.25
#